data_AF-A0A922IQR7-F1
#
_entry.id   AF-A0A922IQR7-F1
#
_cell.length_a   1.000
_cell.length_b   1.000
_cell.length_c   1.000
_cell.angle_alpha   90.00
_cell.angle_beta   90.00
_cell.angle_gamma   90.00
#
_symmetry.space_group_name_H-M   'P 1'
#
loop_
_entity.id
_entity.type
_entity.pdbx_description
1 polymer ?
#
loop_
_entity_poly.entity_id
_entity_poly.type
_entity_poly.pdbx_seq_one_letter_code
_entity_poly.pdbx_strand_id
1 'polypeptide(L)'
;MLPDPVPAVEAILRRCSQAQLVSKYKIEEYNNVSEFLVKLAHRLGRMKKGGIPDTTMAARSVINDWIIGKITYSTEPPYTDTVEENLDLSLKDNAMDISEFPTN
;
A
#
# COMPACT_ATOMS: atom_id res chain seq x y z
N MET A 1 6.10 3.59 26.58
CA MET A 1 4.71 3.14 26.34
C MET A 1 4.11 4.16 25.38
N LEU A 2 3.78 3.83 24.12
CA LEU A 2 3.17 4.82 23.23
C LEU A 2 1.82 5.22 23.84
N PRO A 3 1.61 6.50 24.18
CA PRO A 3 0.48 6.93 25.01
C PRO A 3 -0.86 6.73 24.30
N ASP A 4 -0.92 6.91 22.97
CA ASP A 4 -2.15 6.71 22.20
C ASP A 4 -1.84 6.16 20.80
N PRO A 5 -2.38 4.98 20.42
CA PRO A 5 -2.22 4.44 19.08
C PRO A 5 -3.21 5.06 18.07
N VAL A 6 -4.22 5.81 18.53
CA VAL A 6 -5.26 6.39 17.67
C VAL A 6 -4.70 7.43 16.68
N PRO A 7 -3.86 8.40 17.09
CA PRO A 7 -3.30 9.40 16.16
C PRO A 7 -2.38 8.78 15.11
N ALA A 8 -1.66 7.71 15.47
CA ALA A 8 -0.80 7.00 14.54
C ALA A 8 -1.62 6.29 13.45
N VAL A 9 -2.73 5.65 13.83
CA VAL A 9 -3.67 5.07 12.86
C VAL A 9 -4.28 6.15 11.99
N GLU A 10 -4.70 7.29 12.57
CA GLU A 10 -5.23 8.41 11.79
C GLU A 10 -4.25 8.89 10.71
N ALA A 11 -2.96 9.02 11.05
CA ALA A 11 -1.93 9.38 10.07
C ALA A 11 -1.76 8.32 8.97
N ILE A 12 -1.87 7.03 9.30
CA ILE A 12 -1.83 5.92 8.32
C ILE A 12 -3.06 5.98 7.41
N LEU A 13 -4.25 6.16 7.98
CA LEU A 13 -5.50 6.28 7.23
C LEU A 13 -5.48 7.47 6.26
N ARG A 14 -4.81 8.57 6.61
CA ARG A 14 -4.62 9.72 5.70
C ARG A 14 -3.66 9.43 4.54
N ARG A 15 -2.73 8.48 4.71
CA ARG A 15 -1.76 8.07 3.67
C ARG A 15 -2.28 6.97 2.77
N CYS A 16 -3.22 6.16 3.25
CA CYS A 16 -3.85 5.09 2.48
C CYS A 16 -5.20 5.52 1.92
N SER A 17 -5.58 5.00 0.75
CA SER A 17 -6.96 5.12 0.30
C SER A 17 -7.88 4.25 1.14
N GLN A 18 -9.02 4.81 1.57
CA GLN A 18 -10.04 4.10 2.33
C GLN A 18 -10.47 2.79 1.65
N ALA A 19 -10.69 2.83 0.33
CA ALA A 19 -11.09 1.67 -0.45
C ALA A 19 -10.06 0.52 -0.39
N GLN A 20 -8.76 0.87 -0.39
CA GLN A 20 -7.70 -0.13 -0.26
C GLN A 20 -7.72 -0.80 1.10
N LEU A 21 -7.90 -0.02 2.17
CA LEU A 21 -7.95 -0.54 3.53
C LEU A 21 -9.18 -1.42 3.76
N VAL A 22 -10.36 -0.98 3.29
CA VAL A 22 -11.62 -1.75 3.32
C VAL A 22 -11.42 -3.10 2.62
N SER A 23 -10.85 -3.09 1.40
CA SER A 23 -10.57 -4.30 0.63
C SER A 23 -9.53 -5.21 1.31
N LYS A 24 -8.43 -4.63 1.81
CA LYS A 24 -7.33 -5.37 2.45
C LYS A 24 -7.76 -6.05 3.74
N TYR A 25 -8.45 -5.31 4.61
CA TYR A 25 -8.91 -5.80 5.91
C TYR A 25 -10.25 -6.54 5.83
N LYS A 26 -10.92 -6.51 4.67
CA LYS A 26 -12.26 -7.08 4.46
C LYS A 26 -13.26 -6.61 5.52
N ILE A 27 -13.23 -5.31 5.77
CA ILE A 27 -14.18 -4.61 6.64
C ILE A 27 -15.15 -3.82 5.76
N GLU A 28 -16.20 -3.30 6.35
CA GLU A 28 -17.09 -2.36 5.67
C GLU A 28 -16.49 -0.94 5.63
N GLU A 29 -17.10 -0.06 4.84
CA GLU A 29 -16.80 1.38 4.89
C GLU A 29 -16.94 1.95 6.30
N TYR A 30 -16.08 2.90 6.62
CA TYR A 30 -15.99 3.56 7.91
C TYR A 30 -15.88 5.06 7.67
N ASN A 31 -16.50 5.87 8.53
CA ASN A 31 -16.38 7.33 8.45
C ASN A 31 -15.32 7.87 9.42
N ASN A 32 -15.09 7.12 10.50
CA ASN A 32 -14.23 7.54 11.61
C ASN A 32 -13.14 6.50 11.90
N VAL A 33 -12.01 6.96 12.42
CA VAL A 33 -10.92 6.08 12.89
C VAL A 33 -11.43 5.11 13.95
N SER A 34 -12.28 5.59 14.87
CA SER A 34 -12.88 4.74 15.90
C SER A 34 -13.76 3.63 15.30
N GLU A 35 -14.56 3.92 14.28
CA GLU A 35 -15.39 2.92 13.60
C GLU A 35 -14.52 1.88 12.88
N PHE A 36 -13.49 2.33 12.17
CA PHE A 36 -12.51 1.44 11.53
C PHE A 36 -11.92 0.46 12.55
N LEU A 37 -11.49 0.97 13.70
CA LEU A 37 -10.90 0.16 14.75
C LEU A 37 -11.91 -0.80 15.40
N VAL A 38 -13.17 -0.40 15.57
CA VAL A 38 -14.23 -1.29 16.07
C VAL A 38 -14.48 -2.42 15.07
N LYS A 39 -14.67 -2.10 13.80
CA LYS A 39 -14.90 -3.09 12.73
C LYS A 39 -13.71 -4.05 12.61
N LEU A 40 -12.49 -3.51 12.69
CA LEU A 40 -11.28 -4.32 12.69
C LEU A 40 -11.13 -5.17 13.95
N ALA A 41 -11.48 -4.66 15.13
CA ALA A 41 -11.48 -5.43 16.36
C ALA A 41 -12.45 -6.62 16.29
N HIS A 42 -13.65 -6.42 15.74
CA HIS A 42 -14.60 -7.49 15.43
C HIS A 42 -14.00 -8.51 14.45
N ARG A 43 -13.36 -8.04 13.38
CA ARG A 43 -12.73 -8.90 12.37
C ARG A 43 -11.58 -9.73 12.91
N LEU A 44 -10.75 -9.15 13.78
CA LEU A 44 -9.59 -9.79 14.40
C LEU A 44 -9.95 -10.59 15.66
N GLY A 45 -11.20 -10.55 16.12
CA GLY A 45 -11.61 -11.18 17.38
C GLY A 45 -10.97 -10.54 18.63
N ARG A 46 -10.53 -9.27 18.52
CA ARG A 46 -9.90 -8.53 19.63
C ARG A 46 -11.00 -7.92 20.48
N MET A 47 -11.51 -8.70 21.42
CA MET A 47 -12.52 -8.26 22.38
C MET A 47 -11.95 -8.26 23.80
N LYS A 48 -12.27 -7.22 24.56
CA LYS A 48 -12.03 -7.16 26.01
C LYS A 48 -13.02 -8.05 26.74
N LYS A 49 -12.75 -8.27 28.04
CA LYS A 49 -13.72 -8.92 28.95
C LYS A 49 -15.08 -8.22 28.86
N GLY A 50 -16.14 -9.00 28.68
CA GLY A 50 -17.51 -8.49 28.53
C GLY A 50 -17.97 -8.26 27.10
N GLY A 51 -17.22 -8.70 26.08
CA GLY A 51 -17.64 -8.61 24.67
C GLY A 51 -17.46 -7.21 24.06
N ILE A 52 -16.72 -6.33 24.72
CA ILE A 52 -16.45 -4.97 24.25
C ILE A 52 -15.29 -5.01 23.24
N PRO A 53 -15.43 -4.47 22.03
CA PRO A 53 -14.34 -4.47 21.03
C PRO A 53 -13.13 -3.66 21.53
N ASP A 54 -11.93 -4.24 21.43
CA ASP A 54 -10.67 -3.60 21.83
C ASP A 54 -10.05 -2.80 20.69
N THR A 55 -10.45 -1.54 20.58
CA THR A 55 -9.94 -0.61 19.58
C THR A 55 -8.45 -0.29 19.75
N THR A 56 -7.94 -0.30 20.99
CA THR A 56 -6.52 -0.01 21.29
C THR A 56 -5.62 -1.13 20.76
N MET A 57 -6.00 -2.39 20.97
CA MET A 57 -5.26 -3.53 20.43
C MET A 57 -5.36 -3.61 18.90
N ALA A 58 -6.55 -3.36 18.34
CA ALA A 58 -6.72 -3.29 16.89
C ALA A 58 -5.83 -2.20 16.27
N ALA A 59 -5.75 -1.02 16.89
CA ALA A 59 -4.91 0.08 16.40
C ALA A 59 -3.43 -0.29 16.38
N ARG A 60 -2.95 -0.96 17.43
CA ARG A 60 -1.59 -1.49 17.46
C ARG A 60 -1.32 -2.51 16.35
N SER A 61 -2.27 -3.39 16.05
CA SER A 61 -2.13 -4.34 14.94
C SER A 61 -2.00 -3.63 13.59
N VAL A 62 -2.77 -2.57 13.35
CA VAL A 62 -2.68 -1.77 12.11
C VAL A 62 -1.31 -1.10 12.00
N ILE A 63 -0.84 -0.47 13.08
CA ILE A 63 0.48 0.18 13.10
C ILE A 63 1.58 -0.85 12.86
N ASN A 64 1.47 -2.03 13.46
CA ASN A 64 2.45 -3.10 13.26
C ASN A 64 2.43 -3.64 11.82
N ASP A 65 1.24 -3.85 11.24
CA ASP A 65 1.09 -4.25 9.83
C ASP A 65 1.64 -3.18 8.87
N TRP A 66 1.51 -1.90 9.23
CA TRP A 66 2.12 -0.77 8.52
C TRP A 66 3.65 -0.83 8.58
N ILE A 67 4.23 -1.01 9.78
CA ILE A 67 5.68 -1.05 9.99
C ILE A 67 6.32 -2.25 9.26
N ILE A 68 5.65 -3.40 9.24
CA ILE A 68 6.13 -4.62 8.57
C ILE A 68 5.97 -4.54 7.04
N GLY A 69 5.26 -3.54 6.51
CA GLY A 69 5.02 -3.39 5.07
C GLY A 69 3.89 -4.27 4.52
N LYS A 70 3.06 -4.85 5.39
CA LYS A 70 1.87 -5.62 4.99
C LYS A 70 0.79 -4.72 4.38
N ILE A 71 0.68 -3.50 4.90
CA ILE A 71 -0.09 -2.42 4.29
C ILE A 71 0.78 -1.80 3.21
N THR A 72 0.59 -2.26 1.99
CA THR A 72 1.28 -1.73 0.81
C THR A 72 0.66 -0.39 0.48
N TYR A 73 1.29 0.70 0.92
CA TYR A 73 0.99 2.03 0.40
C TYR A 73 1.90 2.24 -0.81
N SER A 74 1.30 2.50 -1.97
CA SER A 74 2.07 2.92 -3.13
C SER A 74 2.29 4.42 -2.95
N THR A 75 3.45 4.83 -2.46
CA THR A 75 3.96 6.13 -2.86
C THR A 75 4.26 5.98 -4.32
N GLU A 76 3.43 6.56 -5.18
CA GLU A 76 3.86 6.84 -6.54
C GLU A 76 5.23 7.53 -6.40
N PRO A 77 6.30 6.94 -6.97
CA PRO A 77 7.58 7.64 -6.97
C PRO A 77 7.31 9.03 -7.56
N PRO A 78 7.88 10.10 -6.98
CA PRO A 78 7.72 11.42 -7.57
C PRO A 78 8.10 11.28 -9.03
N TYR A 79 7.15 11.60 -9.92
CA TYR A 79 7.37 11.64 -11.34
C TYR A 79 8.50 12.66 -11.53
N THR A 80 9.74 12.19 -11.61
CA THR A 80 10.78 12.97 -12.23
C THR A 80 10.39 12.97 -13.69
N ASP A 81 9.96 14.11 -14.19
CA ASP A 81 9.99 14.43 -15.60
C ASP A 81 11.44 14.26 -16.10
N THR A 82 11.85 13.02 -16.32
CA THR A 82 12.98 12.70 -17.17
C THR A 82 12.36 11.93 -18.30
N VAL A 83 11.99 12.70 -19.32
CA VAL A 83 11.88 12.25 -20.70
C VAL A 83 13.02 11.30 -21.07
N GLU A 84 12.80 10.57 -22.16
CA GLU A 84 13.67 9.60 -22.83
C GLU A 84 13.35 8.15 -22.42
N GLU A 85 12.31 7.56 -23.02
CA GLU A 85 12.33 6.86 -24.32
C GLU A 85 13.44 5.80 -24.44
N ASN A 86 13.08 4.72 -25.14
CA ASN A 86 13.90 3.61 -25.64
C ASN A 86 13.90 2.37 -24.75
N LEU A 87 12.84 1.56 -24.82
CA LEU A 87 12.53 0.58 -25.88
C LEU A 87 13.41 -0.68 -25.77
N ASP A 88 12.71 -1.75 -25.41
CA ASP A 88 12.94 -3.16 -25.72
C ASP A 88 14.16 -3.49 -26.58
N LEU A 89 15.11 -4.23 -26.00
CA LEU A 89 16.15 -4.92 -26.76
C LEU A 89 16.37 -6.33 -26.18
N SER A 90 15.36 -7.19 -26.31
CA SER A 90 15.57 -8.64 -26.31
C SER A 90 15.74 -9.17 -27.74
N LEU A 91 17.00 -9.31 -28.14
CA LEU A 91 17.58 -10.47 -28.85
C LEU A 91 16.74 -11.15 -29.95
N LYS A 92 17.24 -11.06 -31.21
CA LYS A 92 17.32 -12.15 -32.22
C LYS A 92 17.96 -11.57 -33.49
N ASP A 93 19.23 -11.87 -33.73
CA ASP A 93 19.71 -13.00 -34.55
C ASP A 93 19.96 -12.59 -36.02
N ASN A 94 21.24 -12.59 -36.39
CA ASN A 94 21.82 -13.02 -37.67
C ASN A 94 21.15 -12.58 -38.99
N ALA A 95 21.83 -11.72 -39.76
CA ALA A 95 22.60 -12.11 -40.96
C ALA A 95 22.90 -10.91 -41.89
N MET A 96 24.07 -10.97 -42.52
CA MET A 96 24.59 -10.32 -43.76
C MET A 96 23.64 -9.37 -44.51
N ASP A 97 24.10 -8.20 -44.98
CA ASP A 97 24.89 -8.12 -46.21
C ASP A 97 25.65 -6.78 -46.32
N ILE A 98 26.94 -6.85 -46.61
CA ILE A 98 27.80 -5.71 -46.96
C ILE A 98 27.91 -5.63 -48.48
N SER A 99 26.88 -5.12 -49.16
CA SER A 99 27.03 -4.71 -50.55
C SER A 99 26.20 -3.45 -50.85
N GLU A 100 26.92 -2.37 -51.14
CA GLU A 100 26.59 -1.25 -52.05
C GLU A 100 27.20 0.07 -51.54
N PHE A 101 28.47 0.30 -51.89
CA PHE A 101 29.00 1.66 -52.00
C PHE A 101 28.61 2.20 -53.39
N PRO A 102 27.80 3.26 -53.51
CA PRO A 102 27.74 4.02 -54.75
C PRO A 102 28.87 5.07 -54.78
N THR A 103 29.64 5.00 -55.86
CA THR A 103 30.62 5.96 -56.33
C THR A 103 30.03 7.37 -56.46
N ASN A 104 30.76 8.38 -55.98
CA ASN A 104 30.83 9.69 -56.63
C ASN A 104 32.22 10.30 -56.42
#